data_AF-A0A940XEL0-F1
#
_entry.id   AF-A0A940XEL0-F1
#
_cell.length_a   1.000
_cell.length_b   1.000
_cell.length_c   1.000
_cell.angle_alpha   90.00
_cell.angle_beta   90.00
_cell.angle_gamma   90.00
#
_symmetry.space_group_name_H-M   'P 1'
#
loop_
_entity.id
_entity.type
_entity.pdbx_description
1 polymer ?
#
loop_
_entity_poly.entity_id
_entity_poly.type
_entity_poly.pdbx_seq_one_letter_code
_entity_poly.pdbx_strand_id
1 'polypeptide(L)'
;MKKILVIIFILFLNQTFCQNVNEDSEQKIQHKIYSKCFESLKPIPEIENHIPLKIISFCSLSECVMGFEYAKDEKTILEAISKRAIEICVILYDEGTPIYLTSGMDSSYDADEKNQNLTDDNHLVYISVAECLSSKSLEKIKDIVNEQTKKLINKNQTKTYLLKEEF
;
A
#
# COMPACT_ATOMS: atom_id res chain seq x y z
N MET A 1 -32.93 -10.55 -41.22
CA MET A 1 -33.33 -9.31 -40.52
C MET A 1 -33.70 -9.53 -39.05
N LYS A 2 -34.67 -10.41 -38.70
CA LYS A 2 -35.04 -10.68 -37.29
C LYS A 2 -33.89 -11.10 -36.37
N LYS A 3 -32.96 -11.95 -36.86
CA LYS A 3 -31.79 -12.39 -36.08
C LYS A 3 -30.79 -11.26 -35.77
N ILE A 4 -30.65 -10.29 -36.68
CA ILE A 4 -29.76 -9.13 -36.52
C ILE A 4 -30.31 -8.19 -35.44
N LEU A 5 -31.63 -7.97 -35.42
CA LEU A 5 -32.30 -7.20 -34.38
C LEU A 5 -32.11 -7.79 -32.98
N VAL A 6 -32.16 -9.13 -32.85
CA VAL A 6 -31.93 -9.81 -31.57
C VAL A 6 -30.47 -9.63 -31.10
N ILE A 7 -29.50 -9.72 -32.01
CA ILE A 7 -28.08 -9.51 -31.67
C ILE A 7 -27.84 -8.06 -31.21
N ILE A 8 -28.42 -7.09 -31.91
CA ILE A 8 -28.32 -5.67 -31.53
C ILE A 8 -28.96 -5.44 -30.15
N PHE A 9 -30.12 -6.04 -29.89
CA PHE A 9 -30.79 -5.93 -28.60
C PHE A 9 -29.96 -6.53 -27.45
N ILE A 10 -29.31 -7.67 -27.66
CA ILE A 10 -28.41 -8.28 -26.65
C ILE A 10 -27.19 -7.37 -26.38
N LEU A 11 -26.64 -6.72 -27.40
CA LEU A 11 -25.52 -5.79 -27.22
C LEU A 11 -25.92 -4.53 -26.42
N PHE A 12 -27.16 -4.05 -26.59
CA PHE A 12 -27.67 -2.94 -25.78
C PHE A 12 -27.96 -3.34 -24.32
N LEU A 13 -28.41 -4.58 -24.06
CA LEU A 13 -28.63 -5.06 -22.70
C LEU A 13 -27.34 -5.26 -21.89
N ASN A 14 -26.21 -5.46 -22.57
CA ASN A 14 -24.88 -5.56 -21.95
C ASN A 14 -24.18 -4.20 -21.78
N GLN A 15 -24.85 -3.08 -22.02
CA GLN A 15 -24.38 -1.77 -21.55
C GLN A 15 -24.67 -1.59 -20.06
N THR A 16 -24.29 -2.57 -19.25
CA THR A 16 -24.16 -2.37 -17.81
C THR A 16 -23.22 -1.19 -17.60
N PHE A 17 -23.70 -0.18 -16.89
CA PHE A 17 -22.90 0.97 -16.46
C PHE A 17 -21.60 0.48 -15.83
N CYS A 18 -20.49 0.61 -16.55
CA CYS A 18 -19.20 0.66 -15.88
C CYS A 18 -19.26 1.93 -15.04
N GLN A 19 -18.92 1.78 -13.75
CA GLN A 19 -18.87 2.77 -12.69
C GLN A 19 -19.12 4.20 -13.17
N ASN A 20 -20.19 4.82 -12.68
CA ASN A 20 -20.42 6.24 -12.88
C ASN A 20 -19.29 6.98 -12.16
N VAL A 21 -18.16 7.15 -12.84
CA VAL A 21 -16.99 7.87 -12.36
C VAL A 21 -17.38 9.34 -12.36
N ASN A 22 -18.20 9.72 -11.39
CA ASN A 22 -18.05 11.00 -10.74
C ASN A 22 -16.79 10.92 -9.86
N GLU A 23 -15.63 10.64 -10.45
CA GLU A 23 -14.35 10.99 -9.85
C GLU A 23 -13.86 12.25 -10.55
N ASP A 24 -14.48 13.35 -10.17
CA ASP A 24 -13.73 14.60 -9.97
C ASP A 24 -12.83 14.48 -8.72
N SER A 25 -12.39 13.26 -8.35
CA SER A 25 -11.84 12.96 -7.04
C SER A 25 -10.36 13.31 -7.00
N GLU A 26 -10.04 14.28 -6.17
CA GLU A 26 -8.73 14.41 -5.55
C GLU A 26 -8.22 12.99 -5.20
N GLN A 27 -7.06 12.59 -5.77
CA GLN A 27 -6.51 11.25 -5.52
C GLN A 27 -6.52 10.96 -4.02
N LYS A 28 -7.30 9.96 -3.60
CA LYS A 28 -7.45 9.60 -2.19
C LYS A 28 -6.07 9.45 -1.57
N ILE A 29 -5.89 9.99 -0.37
CA ILE A 29 -4.57 10.09 0.26
C ILE A 29 -3.87 8.73 0.34
N GLN A 30 -4.61 7.64 0.59
CA GLN A 30 -4.03 6.31 0.60
C GLN A 30 -3.34 5.95 -0.73
N HIS A 31 -3.92 6.27 -1.89
CA HIS A 31 -3.31 6.00 -3.18
C HIS A 31 -2.07 6.88 -3.41
N LYS A 32 -2.15 8.16 -3.04
CA LYS A 32 -1.03 9.09 -3.16
C LYS A 32 0.18 8.62 -2.33
N ILE A 33 -0.04 8.20 -1.09
CA ILE A 33 1.04 7.73 -0.21
C ILE A 33 1.55 6.35 -0.64
N TYR A 34 0.65 5.44 -1.00
CA TYR A 34 1.03 4.07 -1.39
C TYR A 34 1.89 4.02 -2.66
N SER A 35 1.61 4.92 -3.61
CA SER A 35 2.33 5.02 -4.89
C SER A 35 3.49 6.02 -4.87
N LYS A 36 3.74 6.73 -3.75
CA LYS A 36 4.83 7.69 -3.65
C LYS A 36 6.18 7.01 -3.89
N CYS A 37 6.88 7.45 -4.94
CA CYS A 37 8.19 6.95 -5.34
C CYS A 37 9.30 7.84 -4.76
N PHE A 38 10.25 7.23 -4.05
CA PHE A 38 11.41 7.90 -3.47
C PHE A 38 12.65 7.65 -4.33
N GLU A 39 12.98 8.60 -5.21
CA GLU A 39 14.06 8.48 -6.20
C GLU A 39 15.46 8.30 -5.59
N SER A 40 15.66 8.72 -4.34
CA SER A 40 16.94 8.57 -3.63
C SER A 40 17.26 7.13 -3.21
N LEU A 41 16.29 6.21 -3.33
CA LEU A 41 16.47 4.80 -2.96
C LEU A 41 17.37 4.09 -3.97
N LYS A 42 18.37 3.37 -3.46
CA LYS A 42 19.30 2.61 -4.30
C LYS A 42 18.60 1.41 -4.94
N PRO A 43 19.12 0.83 -6.04
CA PRO A 43 18.64 -0.46 -6.52
C PRO A 43 18.80 -1.57 -5.48
N ILE A 44 17.98 -2.61 -5.56
CA ILE A 44 18.12 -3.83 -4.76
C ILE A 44 19.03 -4.79 -5.56
N PRO A 45 20.24 -5.15 -5.09
CA PRO A 45 21.13 -6.03 -5.85
C PRO A 45 20.59 -7.47 -5.95
N GLU A 46 19.83 -7.94 -4.97
CA GLU A 46 19.32 -9.30 -4.90
C GLU A 46 18.31 -9.65 -6.01
N ILE A 47 17.70 -8.64 -6.67
CA ILE A 47 16.70 -8.83 -7.73
C ILE A 47 17.28 -8.77 -9.15
N GLU A 48 18.55 -8.42 -9.33
CA GLU A 48 19.14 -8.15 -10.66
C GLU A 48 19.02 -9.34 -11.62
N ASN A 49 19.11 -10.56 -11.08
CA ASN A 49 19.01 -11.81 -11.84
C ASN A 49 17.57 -12.34 -11.95
N HIS A 50 16.59 -11.71 -11.30
CA HIS A 50 15.21 -12.17 -11.27
C HIS A 50 14.36 -11.41 -12.31
N ILE A 51 14.12 -12.03 -13.47
CA ILE A 51 13.54 -11.37 -14.67
C ILE A 51 12.24 -10.61 -14.39
N PRO A 52 11.23 -11.15 -13.68
CA PRO A 52 10.03 -10.40 -13.34
C PRO A 52 10.24 -9.17 -12.43
N LEU A 53 11.30 -9.17 -11.63
CA LEU A 53 11.51 -8.17 -10.57
C LEU A 53 12.53 -7.11 -10.94
N LYS A 54 13.50 -7.43 -11.81
CA LYS A 54 14.54 -6.47 -12.24
C LYS A 54 13.98 -5.23 -12.96
N ILE A 55 12.73 -5.29 -13.43
CA ILE A 55 12.05 -4.17 -14.09
C ILE A 55 11.35 -3.23 -13.10
N ILE A 56 11.25 -3.61 -11.83
CA ILE A 56 10.58 -2.85 -10.78
C ILE A 56 11.64 -1.98 -10.08
N SER A 57 11.36 -0.68 -9.89
CA SER A 57 12.30 0.24 -9.22
C SER A 57 12.37 0.02 -7.71
N PHE A 58 11.28 -0.49 -7.11
CA PHE A 58 11.12 -0.61 -5.66
C PHE A 58 11.35 0.74 -4.95
N CYS A 59 10.85 1.83 -5.56
CA CYS A 59 10.92 3.16 -4.98
C CYS A 59 9.66 3.52 -4.19
N SER A 60 8.58 2.76 -4.34
CA SER A 60 7.32 2.94 -3.63
C SER A 60 6.91 1.71 -2.83
N LEU A 61 5.99 1.90 -1.88
CA LEU A 61 5.48 0.79 -1.09
C LEU A 61 4.62 -0.16 -1.94
N SER A 62 3.86 0.38 -2.90
CA SER A 62 3.07 -0.43 -3.84
C SER A 62 3.91 -1.41 -4.65
N GLU A 63 5.09 -0.99 -5.11
CA GLU A 63 6.06 -1.85 -5.78
C GLU A 63 6.65 -2.90 -4.84
N CYS A 64 6.89 -2.55 -3.58
CA CYS A 64 7.35 -3.52 -2.59
C CYS A 64 6.33 -4.61 -2.36
N VAL A 65 5.05 -4.25 -2.18
CA VAL A 65 3.95 -5.21 -2.03
C VAL A 65 3.82 -6.10 -3.26
N MET A 66 3.83 -5.50 -4.46
CA MET A 66 3.80 -6.25 -5.71
C MET A 66 4.97 -7.22 -5.84
N GLY A 67 6.20 -6.75 -5.62
CA GLY A 67 7.40 -7.59 -5.74
C GLY A 67 7.45 -8.69 -4.69
N PHE A 68 6.91 -8.44 -3.49
CA PHE A 68 6.84 -9.43 -2.41
C PHE A 68 5.92 -10.61 -2.78
N GLU A 69 4.79 -10.34 -3.44
CA GLU A 69 3.92 -11.39 -3.99
C GLU A 69 4.63 -12.21 -5.07
N TYR A 70 5.33 -11.55 -6.00
CA TYR A 70 6.06 -12.23 -7.06
C TYR A 70 7.21 -13.10 -6.55
N ALA A 71 7.87 -12.68 -5.46
CA ALA A 71 9.03 -13.39 -4.89
C ALA A 71 8.65 -14.39 -3.78
N LYS A 72 7.38 -14.78 -3.63
CA LYS A 72 6.87 -15.54 -2.46
C LYS A 72 7.66 -16.82 -2.10
N ASP A 73 8.32 -17.43 -3.07
CA ASP A 73 9.08 -18.68 -2.90
C ASP A 73 10.61 -18.43 -2.78
N GLU A 74 11.06 -17.17 -2.85
CA GLU A 74 12.46 -16.77 -2.90
C GLU A 74 12.87 -15.97 -1.66
N LYS A 75 13.26 -16.70 -0.61
CA LYS A 75 13.54 -16.13 0.72
C LYS A 75 14.51 -14.92 0.70
N THR A 76 15.62 -15.02 -0.02
CA THR A 76 16.62 -13.95 -0.10
C THR A 76 16.04 -12.67 -0.71
N ILE A 77 15.23 -12.82 -1.76
CA ILE A 77 14.57 -11.68 -2.41
C ILE A 77 13.49 -11.09 -1.49
N LEU A 78 12.69 -11.93 -0.81
CA LEU A 78 11.71 -11.45 0.16
C LEU A 78 12.35 -10.64 1.29
N GLU A 79 13.50 -11.08 1.80
CA GLU A 79 14.25 -10.34 2.83
C GLU A 79 14.74 -8.99 2.31
N ALA A 80 15.21 -8.93 1.06
CA ALA A 80 15.64 -7.68 0.45
C ALA A 80 14.48 -6.69 0.23
N ILE A 81 13.34 -7.18 -0.29
CA ILE A 81 12.12 -6.39 -0.46
C ILE A 81 11.56 -5.94 0.89
N SER A 82 11.61 -6.80 1.92
CA SER A 82 11.20 -6.42 3.29
C SER A 82 12.01 -5.26 3.83
N LYS A 83 13.34 -5.30 3.66
CA LYS A 83 14.23 -4.21 4.09
C LYS A 83 13.89 -2.90 3.37
N ARG A 84 13.60 -2.97 2.07
CA ARG A 84 13.16 -1.80 1.30
C ARG A 84 11.81 -1.25 1.78
N ALA A 85 10.83 -2.11 2.04
CA ALA A 85 9.55 -1.68 2.60
C ALA A 85 9.72 -0.98 3.96
N ILE A 86 10.61 -1.50 4.81
CA ILE A 86 10.99 -0.89 6.09
C ILE A 86 11.66 0.48 5.87
N GLU A 87 12.58 0.60 4.92
CA GLU A 87 13.26 1.86 4.58
C GLU A 87 12.25 2.93 4.15
N ILE A 88 11.31 2.57 3.26
CA ILE A 88 10.22 3.45 2.84
C ILE A 88 9.32 3.84 4.02
N CYS A 89 8.97 2.90 4.89
CA CYS A 89 8.19 3.15 6.09
C CYS A 89 8.87 4.16 7.03
N VAL A 90 10.20 4.10 7.16
CA VAL A 90 10.98 5.07 7.95
C VAL A 90 10.94 6.45 7.29
N ILE A 91 11.15 6.53 5.98
CA ILE A 91 11.08 7.82 5.25
C ILE A 91 9.70 8.47 5.43
N LEU A 92 8.63 7.71 5.23
CA LEU A 92 7.27 8.19 5.41
C LEU A 92 7.00 8.66 6.84
N TYR A 93 7.52 7.94 7.84
CA TYR A 93 7.43 8.34 9.24
C TYR A 93 8.15 9.68 9.50
N ASP A 94 9.36 9.82 8.99
CA ASP A 94 10.18 11.03 9.16
C ASP A 94 9.57 12.25 8.44
N GLU A 95 8.83 12.03 7.36
CA GLU A 95 8.01 13.04 6.68
C GLU A 95 6.68 13.35 7.41
N GLY A 96 6.42 12.74 8.56
CA GLY A 96 5.21 12.95 9.35
C GLY A 96 3.97 12.23 8.81
N THR A 97 4.16 11.21 7.96
CA THR A 97 3.09 10.40 7.36
C THR A 97 3.25 8.92 7.74
N PRO A 98 3.17 8.55 9.02
CA PRO A 98 3.23 7.14 9.41
C PRO A 98 2.10 6.35 8.74
N ILE A 99 2.35 5.10 8.38
CA ILE A 99 1.41 4.28 7.60
C ILE A 99 0.95 3.04 8.33
N TYR A 100 -0.30 2.63 8.09
CA TYR A 100 -0.85 1.37 8.54
C TYR A 100 -1.56 0.64 7.39
N LEU A 101 -1.06 -0.55 7.06
CA LEU A 101 -1.59 -1.37 5.97
C LEU A 101 -2.77 -2.21 6.46
N THR A 102 -3.88 -2.18 5.71
CA THR A 102 -5.10 -2.95 5.95
C THR A 102 -5.38 -3.90 4.77
N SER A 103 -6.12 -4.97 5.04
CA SER A 103 -6.48 -5.97 4.02
C SER A 103 -7.80 -6.65 4.41
N GLY A 104 -8.50 -7.19 3.42
CA GLY A 104 -9.74 -7.95 3.62
C GLY A 104 -11.00 -7.22 3.17
N MET A 105 -12.15 -7.75 3.59
CA MET A 105 -13.47 -7.20 3.27
C MET A 105 -13.56 -5.74 3.70
N ASP A 106 -14.05 -4.88 2.80
CA ASP A 106 -14.27 -3.45 3.00
C ASP A 106 -13.03 -2.63 3.42
N SER A 107 -11.82 -3.21 3.38
CA SER A 107 -10.60 -2.56 3.87
C SER A 107 -10.27 -1.23 3.20
N SER A 108 -10.65 -1.06 1.93
CA SER A 108 -10.51 0.18 1.16
C SER A 108 -11.46 1.27 1.65
N TYR A 109 -12.72 0.91 1.92
CA TYR A 109 -13.71 1.80 2.51
C TYR A 109 -13.31 2.20 3.93
N ASP A 110 -12.90 1.23 4.76
CA ASP A 110 -12.42 1.49 6.12
C ASP A 110 -11.19 2.40 6.15
N ALA A 111 -10.27 2.20 5.19
CA ALA A 111 -9.10 3.07 5.07
C ALA A 111 -9.50 4.50 4.69
N ASP A 112 -10.44 4.66 3.75
CA ASP A 112 -10.95 5.97 3.37
C ASP A 112 -11.65 6.68 4.53
N GLU A 113 -12.50 5.97 5.27
CA GLU A 113 -13.20 6.52 6.44
C GLU A 113 -12.22 7.02 7.49
N LYS A 114 -11.21 6.21 7.85
CA LYS A 114 -10.19 6.59 8.83
C LYS A 114 -9.31 7.75 8.36
N ASN A 115 -9.04 7.82 7.06
CA ASN A 115 -8.23 8.89 6.48
C ASN A 115 -8.96 10.24 6.37
N GLN A 116 -10.26 10.32 6.69
CA GLN A 116 -10.98 11.61 6.71
C GLN A 116 -10.44 12.57 7.77
N ASN A 117 -9.81 12.06 8.83
CA ASN A 117 -9.24 12.87 9.91
C ASN A 117 -7.78 12.50 10.20
N LEU A 118 -6.85 13.08 9.46
CA LEU A 118 -5.41 12.80 9.61
C LEU A 118 -4.77 13.35 10.90
N THR A 119 -5.56 13.96 11.80
CA THR A 119 -5.04 14.48 13.08
C THR A 119 -5.26 13.51 14.24
N ASP A 120 -6.03 12.45 14.04
CA ASP A 120 -6.15 11.37 15.01
C ASP A 120 -5.00 10.34 14.87
N ASP A 121 -4.93 9.41 15.81
CA ASP A 121 -4.09 8.20 15.74
C ASP A 121 -2.60 8.39 15.39
N ASN A 122 -1.99 9.50 15.83
CA ASN A 122 -0.60 9.88 15.52
C ASN A 122 -0.36 10.22 14.03
N HIS A 123 -1.36 10.75 13.32
CA HIS A 123 -1.31 11.08 11.88
C HIS A 123 -1.15 9.85 10.98
N LEU A 124 -1.69 8.71 11.40
CA LEU A 124 -1.64 7.48 10.63
C LEU A 124 -2.43 7.61 9.32
N VAL A 125 -1.79 7.24 8.21
CA VAL A 125 -2.47 7.01 6.94
C VAL A 125 -2.74 5.52 6.78
N TYR A 126 -4.02 5.17 6.71
CA TYR A 126 -4.49 3.80 6.47
C TYR A 126 -4.45 3.51 4.97
N ILE A 127 -3.89 2.37 4.58
CA ILE A 127 -3.75 1.98 3.17
C ILE A 127 -4.27 0.56 2.99
N SER A 128 -5.32 0.40 2.18
CA SER A 128 -5.75 -0.93 1.76
C SER A 128 -4.80 -1.52 0.72
N VAL A 129 -4.29 -2.71 0.99
CA VAL A 129 -3.40 -3.44 0.08
C VAL A 129 -4.07 -4.63 -0.64
N ALA A 130 -5.26 -5.02 -0.20
CA ALA A 130 -6.15 -5.94 -0.93
C ALA A 130 -7.58 -5.88 -0.42
N GLU A 131 -8.52 -5.87 -1.36
CA GLU A 131 -9.95 -6.00 -1.09
C GLU A 131 -10.36 -7.48 -1.08
N CYS A 132 -11.22 -7.83 -0.11
CA CYS A 132 -11.88 -9.14 0.06
C CYS A 132 -10.98 -10.34 0.43
N LEU A 133 -9.96 -10.65 -0.38
CA LEU A 133 -9.08 -11.80 -0.15
C LEU A 133 -7.62 -11.35 -0.12
N SER A 134 -6.90 -11.82 0.90
CA SER A 134 -5.48 -11.52 1.10
C SER A 134 -4.65 -12.79 1.02
N SER A 135 -3.54 -12.72 0.29
CA SER A 135 -2.55 -13.78 0.19
C SER A 135 -1.73 -13.86 1.49
N LYS A 136 -1.15 -15.03 1.80
CA LYS A 136 -0.23 -15.17 2.95
C LYS A 136 1.00 -14.27 2.81
N SER A 137 1.46 -14.04 1.59
CA SER A 137 2.60 -13.15 1.33
C SER A 137 2.22 -11.70 1.61
N LEU A 138 1.02 -11.29 1.21
CA LEU A 138 0.49 -9.96 1.47
C LEU A 138 0.31 -9.69 2.97
N GLU A 139 -0.26 -10.64 3.69
CA GLU A 139 -0.37 -10.56 5.15
C GLU A 139 1.00 -10.40 5.80
N LYS A 140 2.01 -11.12 5.31
CA LYS A 140 3.37 -11.04 5.86
C LYS A 140 4.02 -9.66 5.64
N ILE A 141 3.94 -9.08 4.44
CA ILE A 141 4.51 -7.74 4.22
C ILE A 141 3.72 -6.67 4.98
N LYS A 142 2.40 -6.82 5.07
CA LYS A 142 1.52 -5.98 5.90
C LYS A 142 2.00 -5.97 7.36
N ASP A 143 2.22 -7.15 7.94
CA ASP A 143 2.68 -7.28 9.32
C ASP A 143 4.06 -6.66 9.53
N ILE A 144 5.01 -6.87 8.60
CA ILE A 144 6.35 -6.27 8.66
C ILE A 144 6.28 -4.75 8.71
N VAL A 145 5.50 -4.15 7.80
CA VAL A 145 5.34 -2.68 7.74
C VAL A 145 4.65 -2.17 9.00
N ASN A 146 3.54 -2.79 9.40
CA ASN A 146 2.77 -2.35 10.56
C ASN A 146 3.57 -2.48 11.87
N GLU A 147 4.35 -3.54 12.03
CA GLU A 147 5.26 -3.68 13.17
C GLU A 147 6.33 -2.60 13.19
N GLN A 148 6.89 -2.25 12.03
CA GLN A 148 7.88 -1.18 11.94
C GLN A 148 7.27 0.18 12.29
N THR A 149 6.09 0.52 11.76
CA THR A 149 5.39 1.75 12.13
C THR A 149 5.15 1.82 13.64
N LYS A 150 4.64 0.73 14.24
CA LYS A 150 4.42 0.66 15.70
C LYS A 150 5.71 0.89 16.49
N LYS A 151 6.83 0.30 16.06
CA LYS A 151 8.15 0.52 16.70
C LYS A 151 8.57 1.98 16.65
N LEU A 152 8.37 2.66 15.51
CA LEU A 152 8.72 4.07 15.33
C LEU A 152 7.86 4.98 16.22
N ILE A 153 6.54 4.77 16.24
CA ILE A 153 5.60 5.51 17.11
C ILE A 153 5.98 5.33 18.59
N ASN A 154 6.16 4.09 19.04
CA ASN A 154 6.45 3.80 20.45
C ASN A 154 7.80 4.40 20.89
N LYS A 155 8.82 4.34 20.03
CA LYS A 155 10.14 4.94 20.32
C LYS A 155 10.03 6.45 20.53
N ASN A 156 9.24 7.15 19.72
CA ASN A 156 9.04 8.59 19.85
C ASN A 156 8.20 8.96 21.08
N GLN A 157 7.21 8.13 21.45
CA GLN A 157 6.47 8.31 22.70
C GLN A 157 7.41 8.20 23.91
N THR A 158 8.24 7.15 24.00
CA THR A 158 9.23 7.00 25.09
C THR A 158 10.18 8.20 25.16
N LYS A 159 10.69 8.69 24.03
CA LYS A 159 11.52 9.90 23.99
C LYS A 159 10.79 11.15 24.50
N THR A 160 9.50 11.28 24.20
CA THR A 160 8.66 12.40 24.64
C THR A 160 8.38 12.34 26.14
N TYR A 161 8.17 11.16 26.72
CA TYR A 161 7.99 10.98 28.17
C TYR A 161 9.26 11.32 28.95
N LEU A 162 10.42 10.84 28.49
CA LEU A 162 11.70 11.14 29.13
C LEU A 162 12.01 12.65 29.15
N LEU A 163 11.71 13.35 28.06
CA LEU A 163 11.90 14.81 27.99
C LEU A 163 10.92 15.61 28.85
N LYS A 164 9.76 15.03 29.22
CA LYS A 164 8.79 15.68 30.12
C LYS A 164 9.12 15.50 31.60
N GLU A 165 9.96 14.53 31.96
CA GLU A 165 10.44 14.32 33.33
C GLU A 165 11.68 15.16 33.68
N GLU A 166 12.27 15.85 32.70
CA GLU A 166 13.44 16.71 32.85
C GLU A 166 13.11 18.21 33.02
N PHE A 167 11.82 18.59 33.09
CA PHE A 167 11.33 19.96 33.34
C PHE A 167 10.28 19.98 34.46
#